data_AF-A0AAI8V3J8-F1
#
_entry.id   AF-A0AAI8V3J8-F1
#
_cell.length_a   1.000
_cell.length_b   1.000
_cell.length_c   1.000
_cell.angle_alpha   90.00
_cell.angle_beta   90.00
_cell.angle_gamma   90.00
#
_symmetry.space_group_name_H-M   'P 1'
#
loop_
_entity.id
_entity.type
_entity.pdbx_description
1 polymer ?
#
loop_
_entity_poly.entity_id
_entity_poly.type
_entity_poly.pdbx_seq_one_letter_code
_entity_poly.pdbx_strand_id
1 'polypeptide(L)'
;MASHRISRWTDNTTLQLPTAITAPMTSQQLDAYVMHVRIEELTQKLRMNDVVTANRGRRSPSSEPTYDASGRRTNTRQQRQRQRLEDEGHVLIRTAIKAIPNYRAPARYVSQSTFKEKIYIPVKDFPEKLDTAKELLQDVIETIIAAPKANDRKRQQLRDLAVVNGTFRDDEGRIEEREVAGIAAHDFTPPF
;
A
#
# COMPACT_ATOMS: atom_id res chain seq x y z
N MET A 1 -40.79 -13.48 3.78
CA MET A 1 -39.61 -12.81 4.37
C MET A 1 -39.38 -11.48 3.64
N ALA A 2 -39.45 -10.35 4.34
CA ALA A 2 -39.36 -9.03 3.72
C ALA A 2 -37.95 -8.75 3.17
N SER A 3 -37.84 -8.67 1.84
CA SER A 3 -36.63 -8.23 1.16
C SER A 3 -36.41 -6.73 1.45
N HIS A 4 -35.50 -6.43 2.38
CA HIS A 4 -35.10 -5.05 2.66
C HIS A 4 -34.35 -4.51 1.44
N ARG A 5 -34.92 -3.50 0.77
CA ARG A 5 -34.22 -2.78 -0.29
C ARG A 5 -32.94 -2.15 0.28
N ILE A 6 -31.83 -2.44 -0.37
CA ILE A 6 -30.51 -1.96 0.02
C ILE A 6 -30.46 -0.46 -0.23
N SER A 7 -30.24 0.33 0.82
CA SER A 7 -29.87 1.74 0.66
C SER A 7 -28.41 1.83 0.24
N ARG A 8 -28.15 2.55 -0.84
CA ARG A 8 -26.80 2.95 -1.25
C ARG A 8 -26.35 4.24 -0.56
N TRP A 9 -27.26 4.90 0.14
CA TRP A 9 -27.02 6.12 0.88
C TRP A 9 -26.54 5.77 2.29
N THR A 10 -25.48 6.45 2.73
CA THR A 10 -24.91 6.29 4.07
C THR A 10 -25.08 7.59 4.84
N ASP A 11 -25.46 7.50 6.11
CA ASP A 11 -25.89 8.67 6.89
C ASP A 11 -24.74 9.50 7.49
N ASN A 12 -23.47 9.15 7.25
CA ASN A 12 -22.36 9.80 7.95
C ASN A 12 -21.16 10.05 7.04
N THR A 13 -21.16 11.20 6.35
CA THR A 13 -19.95 11.76 5.74
C THR A 13 -19.93 13.26 6.03
N THR A 14 -19.41 13.62 7.21
CA THR A 14 -19.22 15.03 7.60
C THR A 14 -18.04 15.60 6.82
N LEU A 15 -18.29 16.11 5.62
CA LEU A 15 -17.31 16.87 4.85
C LEU A 15 -17.23 18.31 5.38
N GLN A 16 -16.04 18.91 5.35
CA GLN A 16 -15.85 20.32 5.71
C GLN A 16 -16.26 21.28 4.57
N LEU A 17 -16.27 20.79 3.32
CA LEU A 17 -16.70 21.56 2.15
C LEU A 17 -18.21 21.42 1.86
N PRO A 18 -18.87 22.49 1.38
CA PRO A 18 -20.27 22.43 0.92
C PRO A 18 -20.42 21.50 -0.30
N THR A 19 -21.45 20.66 -0.33
CA THR A 19 -21.76 19.82 -1.51
C THR A 19 -22.74 20.49 -2.47
N ALA A 20 -23.49 21.49 -2.02
CA ALA A 20 -24.42 22.26 -2.86
C ALA A 20 -23.67 23.41 -3.56
N ILE A 21 -23.70 23.40 -4.90
CA ILE A 21 -23.10 24.46 -5.72
C ILE A 21 -24.16 25.52 -6.00
N THR A 22 -23.97 26.73 -5.48
CA THR A 22 -24.94 27.84 -5.61
C THR A 22 -24.47 28.94 -6.56
N ALA A 23 -23.16 29.01 -6.86
CA ALA A 23 -22.57 30.04 -7.71
C ALA A 23 -22.50 29.60 -9.18
N PRO A 24 -22.67 30.52 -10.15
CA PRO A 24 -22.43 30.22 -11.55
C PRO A 24 -20.92 29.98 -11.78
N MET A 25 -20.59 28.81 -12.32
CA MET A 25 -19.22 28.38 -12.60
C MET A 25 -19.12 27.82 -14.03
N THR A 26 -17.94 27.93 -14.62
CA THR A 26 -17.65 27.26 -15.90
C THR A 26 -17.55 25.74 -15.72
N SER A 27 -17.73 24.96 -16.79
CA SER A 27 -17.61 23.50 -16.73
C SER A 27 -16.26 23.05 -16.16
N GLN A 28 -15.18 23.71 -16.53
CA GLN A 28 -13.83 23.40 -16.01
C GLN A 28 -13.70 23.69 -14.51
N GLN A 29 -14.34 24.77 -14.03
CA GLN A 29 -14.36 25.11 -12.61
C GLN A 29 -15.23 24.12 -11.81
N LEU A 30 -16.34 23.65 -12.38
CA LEU A 30 -17.15 22.59 -11.77
C LEU A 30 -16.35 21.29 -11.65
N ASP A 31 -15.64 20.88 -12.70
CA ASP A 31 -14.79 19.69 -12.67
C ASP A 31 -13.68 19.84 -11.62
N ALA A 32 -13.04 21.01 -11.56
CA ALA A 32 -12.05 21.33 -10.53
C ALA A 32 -12.63 21.25 -9.10
N TYR A 33 -13.83 21.77 -8.90
CA TYR A 33 -14.53 21.73 -7.61
C TYR A 33 -14.87 20.29 -7.20
N VAL A 34 -15.42 19.50 -8.12
CA VAL A 34 -15.77 18.10 -7.89
C VAL A 34 -14.52 17.28 -7.56
N MET A 35 -13.40 17.49 -8.29
CA MET A 35 -12.13 16.86 -7.98
C MET A 35 -11.65 17.23 -6.57
N HIS A 36 -11.74 18.50 -6.18
CA HIS A 36 -11.30 18.98 -4.87
C HIS A 36 -12.12 18.36 -3.72
N VAL A 37 -13.45 18.43 -3.80
CA VAL A 37 -14.36 17.82 -2.81
C VAL A 37 -14.09 16.32 -2.66
N ARG A 38 -13.89 15.62 -3.78
CA ARG A 38 -13.60 14.18 -3.76
C ARG A 38 -12.25 13.86 -3.12
N ILE A 39 -11.21 14.65 -3.41
CA ILE A 39 -9.88 14.47 -2.79
C ILE A 39 -9.95 14.67 -1.28
N GLU A 40 -10.73 15.63 -0.81
CA GLU A 40 -10.93 15.83 0.64
C GLU A 40 -11.66 14.66 1.30
N GLU A 41 -12.73 14.15 0.66
CA GLU A 41 -13.44 12.96 1.14
C GLU A 41 -12.49 11.77 1.28
N LEU A 42 -11.66 11.51 0.25
CA LEU A 42 -10.66 10.43 0.29
C LEU A 42 -9.62 10.66 1.39
N THR A 43 -9.13 11.89 1.53
CA THR A 43 -8.15 12.27 2.56
C THR A 43 -8.74 12.06 3.96
N GLN A 44 -10.01 12.41 4.17
CA GLN A 44 -10.72 12.20 5.43
C GLN A 44 -10.90 10.71 5.74
N LYS A 45 -11.27 9.89 4.74
CA LYS A 45 -11.39 8.43 4.90
C LYS A 45 -10.06 7.79 5.31
N LEU A 46 -8.96 8.19 4.67
CA LEU A 46 -7.62 7.72 5.03
C LEU A 46 -7.19 8.22 6.42
N ARG A 47 -7.57 9.45 6.81
CA ARG A 47 -7.26 10.02 8.13
C ARG A 47 -8.03 9.33 9.26
N MET A 48 -9.31 9.05 9.05
CA MET A 48 -10.18 8.40 10.04
C MET A 48 -10.05 6.86 10.04
N ASN A 49 -9.20 6.30 9.17
CA ASN A 49 -9.10 4.86 8.91
C ASN A 49 -10.45 4.19 8.56
N ASP A 50 -11.40 4.96 8.04
CA ASP A 50 -12.70 4.46 7.58
C ASP A 50 -12.60 3.92 6.14
N VAL A 51 -11.86 2.83 6.02
CA VAL A 51 -11.52 2.21 4.73
C VAL A 51 -12.56 1.15 4.33
N VAL A 52 -13.31 0.62 5.29
CA VAL A 52 -14.22 -0.50 5.10
C VAL A 52 -15.66 -0.01 5.19
N THR A 53 -16.30 0.18 4.04
CA THR A 53 -17.74 0.50 3.95
C THR A 53 -18.57 -0.37 4.90
N ALA A 54 -19.48 0.25 5.64
CA ALA A 54 -20.30 -0.35 6.70
C ALA A 54 -21.16 -1.57 6.27
N ASN A 55 -21.27 -1.85 4.96
CA ASN A 55 -21.97 -3.00 4.42
C ASN A 55 -21.24 -4.33 4.69
N ARG A 56 -21.29 -4.79 5.95
CA ARG A 56 -20.60 -6.00 6.42
C ARG A 56 -21.21 -7.31 5.87
N GLY A 57 -22.45 -7.32 5.40
CA GLY A 57 -23.19 -8.55 5.04
C GLY A 57 -23.30 -8.91 3.56
N ARG A 58 -22.77 -8.07 2.64
CA ARG A 58 -22.88 -8.26 1.18
C ARG A 58 -21.55 -7.90 0.53
N ARG A 59 -20.53 -8.68 0.84
CA ARG A 59 -19.15 -8.46 0.40
C ARG A 59 -18.90 -9.30 -0.84
N SER A 60 -18.22 -8.74 -1.84
CA SER A 60 -17.67 -9.55 -2.94
C SER A 60 -16.70 -10.59 -2.37
N PRO A 61 -16.62 -11.79 -2.97
CA PRO A 61 -15.58 -12.76 -2.63
C PRO A 61 -14.20 -12.09 -2.65
N SER A 62 -13.37 -12.40 -1.66
CA SER A 62 -11.99 -11.89 -1.63
C SER A 62 -11.20 -12.54 -2.77
N SER A 63 -10.31 -11.78 -3.42
CA SER A 63 -9.26 -12.41 -4.24
C SER A 63 -8.40 -13.34 -3.38
N GLU A 64 -7.75 -14.29 -4.04
CA GLU A 64 -6.85 -15.27 -3.43
C GLU A 64 -5.74 -14.59 -2.64
N PRO A 65 -5.31 -15.13 -1.48
CA PRO A 65 -4.23 -14.56 -0.69
C PRO A 65 -2.91 -14.52 -1.46
N THR A 66 -2.23 -13.37 -1.42
CA THR A 66 -0.87 -13.20 -1.94
C THR A 66 0.07 -12.99 -0.76
N TYR A 67 1.25 -13.59 -0.82
CA TYR A 67 2.26 -13.55 0.24
C TYR A 67 3.54 -12.89 -0.27
N ASP A 68 4.28 -12.24 0.63
CA ASP A 68 5.65 -11.78 0.37
C ASP A 68 6.66 -12.91 0.58
N ALA A 69 7.94 -12.64 0.28
CA ALA A 69 9.04 -13.59 0.48
C ALA A 69 9.21 -14.05 1.94
N SER A 70 8.64 -13.32 2.91
CA SER A 70 8.65 -13.67 4.32
C SER A 70 7.42 -14.49 4.75
N GLY A 71 6.54 -14.85 3.81
CA GLY A 71 5.31 -15.60 4.09
C GLY A 71 4.20 -14.77 4.73
N ARG A 72 4.32 -13.43 4.78
CA ARG A 72 3.26 -12.56 5.31
C ARG A 72 2.28 -12.20 4.21
N ARG A 73 0.98 -12.24 4.52
CA ARG A 73 -0.08 -11.88 3.58
C ARG A 73 -0.03 -10.39 3.23
N THR A 74 0.08 -10.07 1.94
CA THR A 74 0.20 -8.69 1.43
C THR A 74 -1.12 -8.09 0.98
N ASN A 75 -2.12 -8.93 0.66
CA ASN A 75 -3.36 -8.48 0.03
C ASN A 75 -4.58 -8.60 0.96
N THR A 76 -4.44 -8.17 2.21
CA THR A 76 -5.60 -8.13 3.11
C THR A 76 -6.68 -7.20 2.56
N ARG A 77 -7.94 -7.44 2.90
CA ARG A 77 -9.05 -6.61 2.43
C ARG A 77 -8.84 -5.12 2.74
N GLN A 78 -8.39 -4.82 3.96
CA GLN A 78 -8.13 -3.45 4.39
C GLN A 78 -7.03 -2.82 3.55
N GLN A 79 -5.95 -3.55 3.27
CA GLN A 79 -4.90 -3.08 2.36
C GLN A 79 -5.43 -2.85 0.94
N ARG A 80 -6.22 -3.77 0.37
CA ARG A 80 -6.80 -3.59 -0.97
C ARG A 80 -7.75 -2.41 -1.06
N GLN A 81 -8.61 -2.20 -0.05
CA GLN A 81 -9.54 -1.07 -0.02
C GLN A 81 -8.80 0.24 0.19
N ARG A 82 -7.76 0.25 1.06
CA ARG A 82 -6.90 1.41 1.26
C ARG A 82 -6.13 1.76 -0.02
N GLN A 83 -5.51 0.77 -0.65
CA GLN A 83 -4.83 0.91 -1.93
C GLN A 83 -5.77 1.47 -3.00
N ARG A 84 -7.01 0.97 -3.08
CA ARG A 84 -8.02 1.50 -4.02
C ARG A 84 -8.34 2.98 -3.78
N LEU A 85 -8.47 3.41 -2.52
CA LEU A 85 -8.71 4.83 -2.18
C LEU A 85 -7.47 5.69 -2.48
N GLU A 86 -6.28 5.17 -2.21
CA GLU A 86 -5.02 5.82 -2.52
C GLU A 86 -4.87 5.98 -4.05
N ASP A 87 -5.05 4.92 -4.83
CA ASP A 87 -4.97 4.92 -6.30
C ASP A 87 -5.98 5.91 -6.92
N GLU A 88 -7.22 5.90 -6.43
CA GLU A 88 -8.25 6.86 -6.84
C GLU A 88 -7.79 8.31 -6.56
N GLY A 89 -7.28 8.57 -5.35
CA GLY A 89 -6.73 9.86 -4.98
C GLY A 89 -5.54 10.25 -5.86
N HIS A 90 -4.67 9.31 -6.23
CA HIS A 90 -3.51 9.57 -7.10
C HIS A 90 -3.94 9.94 -8.52
N VAL A 91 -5.01 9.34 -9.04
CA VAL A 91 -5.56 9.71 -10.36
C VAL A 91 -6.13 11.14 -10.29
N LEU A 92 -6.94 11.45 -9.27
CA LEU A 92 -7.55 12.77 -9.11
C LEU A 92 -6.53 13.88 -8.86
N ILE A 93 -5.49 13.63 -8.07
CA ILE A 93 -4.42 14.60 -7.83
C ILE A 93 -3.62 14.84 -9.12
N ARG A 94 -3.34 13.79 -9.90
CA ARG A 94 -2.66 13.94 -11.20
C ARG A 94 -3.48 14.75 -12.20
N THR A 95 -4.80 14.56 -12.24
CA THR A 95 -5.68 15.37 -13.08
C THR A 95 -5.80 16.80 -12.57
N ALA A 96 -5.90 17.01 -11.25
CA ALA A 96 -5.99 18.33 -10.63
C ALA A 96 -4.73 19.17 -10.86
N ILE A 97 -3.53 18.58 -10.74
CA ILE A 97 -2.25 19.28 -11.03
C ILE A 97 -2.23 19.82 -12.48
N LYS A 98 -2.82 19.09 -13.43
CA LYS A 98 -2.89 19.51 -14.84
C LYS A 98 -3.96 20.56 -15.10
N ALA A 99 -5.10 20.45 -14.41
CA ALA A 99 -6.27 21.30 -14.66
C ALA A 99 -6.24 22.63 -13.91
N ILE A 100 -5.70 22.66 -12.69
CA ILE A 100 -5.76 23.81 -11.79
C ILE A 100 -4.36 24.46 -11.70
N PRO A 101 -4.17 25.70 -12.18
CA PRO A 101 -2.93 26.42 -11.99
C PRO A 101 -2.67 26.66 -10.49
N ASN A 102 -1.43 26.49 -10.04
CA ASN A 102 -1.02 26.61 -8.63
C ASN A 102 -1.69 25.61 -7.66
N TYR A 103 -2.16 24.45 -8.14
CA TYR A 103 -2.69 23.41 -7.27
C TYR A 103 -1.64 22.86 -6.28
N ARG A 104 -2.02 22.75 -5.01
CA ARG A 104 -1.18 22.16 -3.95
C ARG A 104 -1.77 20.84 -3.49
N ALA A 105 -1.01 19.76 -3.65
CA ALA A 105 -1.44 18.45 -3.18
C ALA A 105 -1.55 18.39 -1.63
N PRO A 106 -2.41 17.52 -1.08
CA PRO A 106 -2.53 17.32 0.36
C PRO A 106 -1.18 16.95 1.02
N ALA A 107 -0.95 17.39 2.26
CA ALA A 107 0.35 17.23 2.94
C ALA A 107 0.85 15.78 3.11
N ARG A 108 -0.06 14.81 3.15
CA ARG A 108 0.27 13.37 3.29
C ARG A 108 0.39 12.65 1.93
N TYR A 109 0.11 13.33 0.82
CA TYR A 109 0.27 12.77 -0.51
C TYR A 109 1.75 12.66 -0.86
N VAL A 110 2.19 11.46 -1.21
CA VAL A 110 3.54 11.19 -1.71
C VAL A 110 3.40 10.81 -3.18
N SER A 111 4.05 11.57 -4.06
CA SER A 111 4.07 11.24 -5.48
C SER A 111 4.87 9.97 -5.70
N GLN A 112 4.26 8.96 -6.32
CA GLN A 112 4.96 7.75 -6.71
C GLN A 112 5.78 8.06 -7.97
N SER A 113 7.08 8.32 -7.80
CA SER A 113 8.00 8.38 -8.94
C SER A 113 8.14 6.97 -9.51
N THR A 114 7.60 6.73 -10.70
CA THR A 114 7.79 5.48 -11.45
C THR A 114 9.09 5.48 -12.25
N PHE A 115 9.81 6.59 -12.29
CA PHE A 115 11.03 6.73 -13.07
C PHE A 115 12.25 6.32 -12.23
N LYS A 116 12.81 5.16 -12.58
CA LYS A 116 14.12 4.71 -12.11
C LYS A 116 15.10 4.88 -13.26
N GLU A 117 15.61 6.08 -13.48
CA GLU A 117 16.67 6.30 -14.47
C GLU A 117 17.96 5.69 -13.97
N LYS A 118 18.62 4.93 -14.83
CA LYS A 118 19.99 4.47 -14.56
C LYS A 118 20.91 5.64 -14.84
N ILE A 119 21.47 6.23 -13.78
CA ILE A 119 22.52 7.25 -13.91
C ILE A 119 23.82 6.53 -14.29
N TYR A 120 24.32 6.79 -15.49
CA TYR A 120 25.60 6.25 -15.95
C TYR A 120 26.75 7.12 -15.45
N ILE A 121 27.65 6.55 -14.65
CA ILE A 121 28.86 7.23 -14.15
C ILE A 121 30.03 6.88 -15.08
N PRO A 122 30.72 7.86 -15.69
CA PRO A 122 31.86 7.60 -16.56
C PRO A 122 33.04 7.05 -15.74
N VAL A 123 33.32 5.76 -15.90
CA VAL A 123 34.34 5.02 -15.13
C VAL A 123 35.77 5.44 -15.50
N LYS A 124 35.98 5.93 -16.73
CA LYS A 124 37.30 6.24 -17.28
C LYS A 124 37.95 7.49 -16.66
N ASP A 125 37.14 8.46 -16.26
CA ASP A 125 37.64 9.78 -15.86
C ASP A 125 37.97 9.84 -14.36
N PHE A 126 37.36 8.98 -13.53
CA PHE A 126 37.52 8.99 -12.08
C PHE A 126 37.42 7.59 -11.44
N PRO A 127 38.35 6.65 -11.73
CA PRO A 127 38.31 5.31 -11.17
C PRO A 127 38.41 5.31 -9.63
N GLU A 128 39.32 6.10 -9.05
CA GLU A 128 39.53 6.15 -7.59
C GLU A 128 38.32 6.71 -6.82
N LYS A 129 37.63 7.71 -7.39
CA LYS A 129 36.43 8.29 -6.77
C LYS A 129 35.25 7.33 -6.81
N LEU A 130 35.21 6.46 -7.82
CA LEU A 130 34.16 5.45 -7.95
C LEU A 130 34.36 4.34 -6.93
N ASP A 131 35.59 3.88 -6.73
CA ASP A 131 35.89 2.80 -5.79
C ASP A 131 35.71 3.24 -4.34
N THR A 132 36.17 4.44 -3.99
CA THR A 132 35.88 5.05 -2.67
C THR A 132 34.38 5.28 -2.45
N ALA A 133 33.62 5.71 -3.46
CA ALA A 133 32.17 5.89 -3.35
C ALA A 133 31.43 4.56 -3.20
N LYS A 134 31.87 3.50 -3.89
CA LYS A 134 31.32 2.13 -3.70
C LYS A 134 31.56 1.66 -2.28
N GLU A 135 32.78 1.81 -1.75
CA GLU A 135 33.16 1.40 -0.40
C GLU A 135 32.31 2.12 0.66
N LEU A 136 32.17 3.45 0.57
CA LEU A 136 31.31 4.23 1.48
C LEU A 136 29.82 3.81 1.40
N LEU A 137 29.30 3.49 0.22
CA LEU A 137 27.92 3.03 0.07
C LEU A 137 27.73 1.61 0.62
N GLN A 138 28.72 0.73 0.41
CA GLN A 138 28.75 -0.62 0.94
C GLN A 138 28.69 -0.58 2.47
N ASP A 139 29.53 0.25 3.10
CA ASP A 139 29.57 0.45 4.56
C ASP A 139 28.22 0.94 5.11
N VAL A 140 27.56 1.89 4.43
CA VAL A 140 26.23 2.38 4.85
C VAL A 140 25.18 1.28 4.76
N ILE A 141 25.19 0.48 3.70
CA ILE A 141 24.26 -0.65 3.52
C ILE A 141 24.51 -1.70 4.61
N GLU A 142 25.76 -2.07 4.85
CA GLU A 142 26.13 -3.00 5.91
C GLU A 142 25.75 -2.45 7.28
N THR A 143 25.93 -1.15 7.53
CA THR A 143 25.48 -0.50 8.77
C THR A 143 23.95 -0.53 8.92
N ILE A 144 23.19 -0.38 7.82
CA ILE A 144 21.71 -0.46 7.85
C ILE A 144 21.24 -1.91 8.08
N ILE A 145 21.91 -2.90 7.48
CA ILE A 145 21.60 -4.33 7.64
C ILE A 145 22.04 -4.82 9.04
N ALA A 146 23.20 -4.37 9.52
CA ALA A 146 23.79 -4.72 10.80
C ALA A 146 23.26 -3.88 11.98
N ALA A 147 22.54 -2.79 11.71
CA ALA A 147 21.82 -2.03 12.74
C ALA A 147 20.98 -3.01 13.59
N PRO A 148 21.29 -3.16 14.88
CA PRO A 148 20.80 -4.30 15.63
C PRO A 148 19.32 -4.10 15.94
N LYS A 149 18.51 -5.03 15.46
CA LYS A 149 17.76 -5.91 16.36
C LYS A 149 16.79 -5.25 17.35
N ALA A 150 16.27 -4.05 17.07
CA ALA A 150 15.17 -3.48 17.87
C ALA A 150 13.87 -4.33 17.83
N ASN A 151 13.83 -5.35 16.96
CA ASN A 151 12.69 -6.23 16.77
C ASN A 151 12.89 -7.64 17.35
N ASP A 152 14.03 -7.97 17.95
CA ASP A 152 14.27 -9.34 18.45
C ASP A 152 13.44 -9.63 19.70
N ARG A 153 13.34 -8.67 20.63
CA ARG A 153 12.46 -8.79 21.80
C ARG A 153 10.98 -8.91 21.40
N LYS A 154 10.57 -8.17 20.37
CA LYS A 154 9.19 -8.21 19.86
C LYS A 154 8.91 -9.52 19.11
N ARG A 155 9.89 -10.05 18.37
CA ARG A 155 9.85 -11.38 17.78
C ARG A 155 9.70 -12.45 18.84
N GLN A 156 10.47 -12.38 19.94
CA GLN A 156 10.36 -13.32 21.05
C GLN A 156 8.99 -13.23 21.75
N GLN A 157 8.52 -12.02 22.06
CA GLN A 157 7.20 -11.82 22.68
C GLN A 157 6.05 -12.37 21.82
N LEU A 158 6.13 -12.21 20.50
CA LEU A 158 5.12 -12.75 19.57
C LEU A 158 5.24 -14.27 19.42
N ARG A 159 6.45 -14.82 19.46
CA ARG A 159 6.71 -16.26 19.49
C ARG A 159 6.09 -16.89 20.73
N ASP A 160 6.41 -16.35 21.91
CA ASP A 160 5.88 -16.82 23.19
C ASP A 160 4.34 -16.71 23.23
N LEU A 161 3.77 -15.62 22.71
CA LEU A 161 2.32 -15.44 22.61
C LEU A 161 1.67 -16.46 21.66
N ALA A 162 2.30 -16.74 20.52
CA ALA A 162 1.80 -17.72 19.55
C ALA A 162 1.84 -19.15 20.13
N VAL A 163 2.86 -19.47 20.92
CA VAL A 163 2.99 -20.75 21.66
C VAL A 163 1.87 -20.88 22.68
N VAL A 164 1.65 -19.85 23.51
CA VAL A 164 0.57 -19.83 24.51
C VAL A 164 -0.81 -19.97 23.87
N ASN A 165 -1.00 -19.37 22.70
CA ASN A 165 -2.25 -19.45 21.95
C ASN A 165 -2.37 -20.73 21.09
N GLY A 166 -1.36 -21.61 21.06
CA GLY A 166 -1.36 -22.83 20.24
C GLY A 166 -1.41 -22.59 18.73
N THR A 167 -1.00 -21.40 18.27
CA THR A 167 -0.98 -21.00 16.85
C THR A 167 0.43 -20.97 16.26
N PHE A 168 1.42 -21.27 17.08
CA PHE A 168 2.82 -21.33 16.68
C PHE A 168 3.07 -22.48 15.71
N ARG A 169 3.75 -22.20 14.60
CA ARG A 169 4.12 -23.17 13.56
C ARG A 169 5.63 -23.11 13.38
N ASP A 170 6.31 -24.21 13.67
CA ASP A 170 7.76 -24.37 13.53
C ASP A 170 8.15 -24.52 12.04
N ASP A 171 8.02 -23.46 11.25
CA ASP A 171 8.33 -23.50 9.81
C ASP A 171 9.83 -23.25 9.51
N GLU A 172 10.70 -23.09 10.52
CA GLU A 172 12.14 -22.82 10.35
C GLU A 172 12.91 -23.99 9.69
N GLY A 173 12.50 -25.25 9.90
CA GLY A 173 13.18 -26.42 9.31
C GLY A 173 12.79 -26.75 7.87
N ARG A 174 11.67 -26.20 7.37
CA ARG A 174 11.10 -26.58 6.06
C ARG A 174 11.67 -25.79 4.88
N ILE A 175 12.40 -24.71 5.17
CA ILE A 175 13.04 -23.85 4.18
C ILE A 175 14.32 -24.52 3.66
N GLU A 176 15.09 -25.16 4.54
CA GLU A 176 16.34 -25.83 4.15
C GLU A 176 16.11 -27.12 3.35
N GLU A 177 15.06 -27.89 3.68
CA GLU A 177 14.70 -29.10 2.92
C GLU A 177 14.26 -28.79 1.47
N ARG A 178 13.75 -27.58 1.21
CA ARG A 178 13.26 -27.18 -0.12
C ARG A 178 14.36 -26.70 -1.06
N GLU A 179 15.50 -26.22 -0.55
CA GLU A 179 16.67 -25.93 -1.40
C GLU A 179 17.33 -27.21 -1.93
N VAL A 180 17.32 -28.30 -1.14
CA VAL A 180 17.87 -29.59 -1.54
C VAL A 180 16.93 -30.33 -2.52
N ALA A 181 15.62 -30.15 -2.40
CA ALA A 181 14.61 -30.82 -3.23
C ALA A 181 14.37 -30.17 -4.62
N GLY A 182 15.07 -29.08 -4.95
CA GLY A 182 14.89 -28.30 -6.19
C GLY A 182 15.36 -28.97 -7.51
N ILE A 183 15.49 -30.29 -7.57
CA ILE A 183 15.87 -31.01 -8.80
C ILE A 183 14.78 -31.99 -9.33
N ALA A 184 13.75 -32.33 -8.57
CA ALA A 184 12.74 -33.28 -9.06
C ALA A 184 11.39 -32.61 -9.37
N ALA A 185 11.06 -32.61 -10.65
CA ALA A 185 9.80 -32.14 -11.23
C ALA A 185 8.58 -33.00 -10.83
N HIS A 186 7.42 -32.47 -11.25
CA HIS A 186 6.15 -33.12 -11.58
C HIS A 186 4.96 -33.02 -10.60
N ASP A 187 3.93 -32.37 -11.16
CA ASP A 187 2.50 -32.66 -11.08
C ASP A 187 1.76 -32.40 -9.77
N PHE A 188 1.09 -31.25 -9.71
CA PHE A 188 0.03 -30.96 -8.76
C PHE A 188 -1.30 -30.76 -9.50
N THR A 189 -2.07 -31.83 -9.67
CA THR A 189 -3.51 -31.76 -9.97
C THR A 189 -4.28 -31.63 -8.66
N PRO A 190 -5.09 -30.57 -8.46
CA PRO A 190 -5.89 -30.43 -7.25
C PRO A 190 -7.12 -31.35 -7.29
N PRO A 191 -7.51 -31.97 -6.15
CA PRO A 191 -8.74 -32.75 -6.08
C PRO A 191 -9.98 -31.84 -6.08
N PHE A 192 -11.06 -32.41 -6.63
CA PHE A 192 -12.39 -31.84 -6.88
C PHE A 192 -12.94 -30.85 -5.85
#